data_AF-A0A354GDI3-F1
#
_entry.id   AF-A0A354GDI3-F1
#
_cell.length_a   1.000
_cell.length_b   1.000
_cell.length_c   1.000
_cell.angle_alpha   90.00
_cell.angle_beta   90.00
_cell.angle_gamma   90.00
#
_symmetry.space_group_name_H-M   'P 1'
#
loop_
_entity.id
_entity.type
_entity.pdbx_description
1 polymer ?
#
loop_
_entity_poly.entity_id
_entity_poly.type
_entity_poly.pdbx_seq_one_letter_code
_entity_poly.pdbx_strand_id
1 'polypeptide(L)'
;MNELSILTNDIPYKEYMNDNTIDSLNKLIQDKQSSDAFEAIDAINNDTGLQAEQKQVLISQIIHVCSLVITHHNCPDDYPTLKKEVQYLSMQTQKNFVLLAQRLRTIQINQLYTIDGYPDFKTFIENTLSISRSTVYKYIDIITFFDVELITHGNIQPTKLLPIIPVLKKGYLTPEAEQDIKTRYIEKAKTKSLSQIIKSAHYEKTKYISGTKKRISKTERLITALKTYLDKNNLTNEEIIQLRILKDHINSMDI
;
A
#
# COMPACT_ATOMS: atom_id res chain seq x y z
N MET A 1 33.61 -4.11 -16.27
CA MET A 1 33.60 -2.72 -15.78
C MET A 1 33.27 -2.76 -14.31
N ASN A 2 33.98 -1.99 -13.49
CA ASN A 2 33.74 -1.94 -12.05
C ASN A 2 32.40 -1.22 -11.81
N GLU A 3 31.34 -1.94 -11.43
CA GLU A 3 29.95 -1.44 -11.44
C GLU A 3 29.67 -0.30 -10.43
N LEU A 4 30.67 0.13 -9.66
CA LEU A 4 30.55 1.09 -8.56
C LEU A 4 31.60 2.21 -8.60
N SER A 5 32.12 2.60 -9.78
CA SER A 5 33.19 3.60 -9.88
C SER A 5 32.86 4.94 -9.18
N ILE A 6 31.59 5.38 -9.22
CA ILE A 6 31.13 6.57 -8.49
C ILE A 6 31.35 6.41 -6.96
N LEU A 7 31.18 5.21 -6.40
CA LEU A 7 31.40 4.98 -4.96
C LEU A 7 32.88 4.90 -4.55
N THR A 8 33.80 4.84 -5.51
CA THR A 8 35.25 4.77 -5.26
C THR A 8 35.99 6.09 -5.53
N ASN A 9 35.27 7.23 -5.53
CA ASN A 9 35.77 8.56 -5.91
C ASN A 9 36.31 8.67 -7.35
N ASP A 10 36.09 7.66 -8.18
CA ASP A 10 36.49 7.64 -9.59
C ASP A 10 35.26 7.92 -10.45
N ILE A 11 34.85 9.19 -10.47
CA ILE A 11 33.67 9.66 -11.18
C ILE A 11 33.98 9.67 -12.68
N PRO A 12 33.31 8.84 -13.49
CA PRO A 12 33.51 8.84 -14.94
C PRO A 12 33.14 10.20 -15.53
N TYR A 13 33.88 10.67 -16.54
CA TYR A 13 33.58 11.88 -17.31
C TYR A 13 33.62 13.19 -16.50
N LYS A 14 34.27 13.18 -15.33
CA LYS A 14 34.35 14.34 -14.43
C LYS A 14 34.85 15.61 -15.12
N GLU A 15 35.74 15.47 -16.10
CA GLU A 15 36.30 16.57 -16.89
C GLU A 15 35.29 17.29 -17.80
N TYR A 16 34.13 16.69 -18.07
CA TYR A 16 33.07 17.26 -18.89
C TYR A 16 31.88 17.81 -18.08
N MET A 17 31.89 17.60 -16.76
CA MET A 17 30.79 18.00 -15.88
C MET A 17 30.89 19.45 -15.48
N ASN A 18 29.75 20.09 -15.24
CA ASN A 18 29.73 21.37 -14.54
C ASN A 18 29.91 21.18 -13.02
N ASP A 19 30.24 22.28 -12.32
CA ASP A 19 30.51 22.26 -10.88
C ASP A 19 29.32 21.71 -10.07
N ASN A 20 28.08 22.06 -10.44
CA ASN A 20 26.87 21.61 -9.74
C ASN A 20 26.69 20.08 -9.81
N THR A 21 26.98 19.46 -10.95
CA THR A 21 26.97 17.99 -11.11
C THR A 21 28.04 17.34 -10.24
N ILE A 22 29.25 17.90 -10.23
CA ILE A 22 30.37 17.40 -9.43
C ILE A 22 30.04 17.47 -7.94
N ASP A 23 29.53 18.62 -7.47
CA ASP A 23 29.16 18.84 -6.08
C ASP A 23 28.06 17.89 -5.63
N SER A 24 27.02 17.70 -6.46
CA SER A 24 25.92 16.77 -6.17
C SER A 24 26.40 15.32 -6.07
N LEU A 25 27.32 14.91 -6.96
CA LEU A 25 27.91 13.57 -6.91
C LEU A 25 28.80 13.37 -5.68
N ASN A 26 29.63 14.36 -5.33
CA ASN A 26 30.47 14.28 -4.14
C ASN A 26 29.62 14.18 -2.86
N LYS A 27 28.54 14.95 -2.78
CA LYS A 27 27.57 14.90 -1.68
C LYS A 27 26.96 13.50 -1.55
N LEU A 28 26.50 12.91 -2.66
CA LEU A 28 26.00 11.54 -2.68
C LEU A 28 27.04 10.52 -2.19
N ILE A 29 28.31 10.64 -2.60
CA ILE A 29 29.38 9.74 -2.18
C ILE A 29 29.64 9.83 -0.67
N GLN A 30 29.56 11.03 -0.13
CA GLN A 30 29.79 11.32 1.28
C GLN A 30 28.63 10.84 2.17
N ASP A 31 27.42 11.28 1.86
CA ASP A 31 26.25 11.16 2.76
C ASP A 31 25.44 9.90 2.50
N LYS A 32 25.48 9.38 1.26
CA LYS A 32 24.81 8.16 0.81
C LYS A 32 23.32 8.14 1.16
N GLN A 33 22.64 9.28 1.00
CA GLN A 33 21.19 9.37 1.15
C GLN A 33 20.48 9.26 -0.19
N SER A 34 19.22 8.80 -0.17
CA SER A 34 18.39 8.73 -1.38
C SER A 34 18.07 10.12 -1.93
N SER A 35 17.89 11.13 -1.07
CA SER A 35 17.70 12.53 -1.47
C SER A 35 18.85 13.03 -2.35
N ASP A 36 20.09 12.78 -1.93
CA ASP A 36 21.29 13.23 -2.64
C ASP A 36 21.45 12.47 -3.97
N ALA A 37 21.00 11.22 -4.01
CA ALA A 37 21.02 10.44 -5.25
C ALA A 37 20.08 11.06 -6.30
N PHE A 38 18.90 11.51 -5.87
CA PHE A 38 17.97 12.20 -6.77
C PHE A 38 18.45 13.59 -7.16
N GLU A 39 19.07 14.35 -6.26
CA GLU A 39 19.72 15.63 -6.58
C GLU A 39 20.81 15.43 -7.64
N ALA A 40 21.65 14.40 -7.50
CA ALA A 40 22.68 14.07 -8.49
C ALA A 40 22.08 13.68 -9.85
N ILE A 41 20.98 12.91 -9.89
CA ILE A 41 20.28 12.59 -11.15
C ILE A 41 19.74 13.85 -11.82
N ASP A 42 19.13 14.76 -11.05
CA ASP A 42 18.61 16.02 -11.57
C ASP A 42 19.75 16.90 -12.11
N ALA A 43 20.89 16.98 -11.42
CA ALA A 43 22.07 17.69 -11.87
C ALA A 43 22.62 17.12 -13.19
N ILE A 44 22.78 15.80 -13.28
CA ILE A 44 23.25 15.11 -14.50
C ILE A 44 22.33 15.37 -15.69
N ASN A 45 21.00 15.30 -15.49
CA ASN A 45 20.04 15.53 -16.56
C ASN A 45 20.15 16.96 -17.11
N ASN A 46 20.39 17.93 -16.24
CA ASN A 46 20.51 19.34 -16.61
C ASN A 46 21.93 19.73 -17.07
N ASP A 47 22.93 18.86 -16.90
CA ASP A 47 24.29 19.16 -17.31
C ASP A 47 24.43 19.22 -18.83
N THR A 48 24.73 20.39 -19.37
CA THR A 48 24.91 20.61 -20.81
C THR A 48 26.27 20.13 -21.32
N GLY A 49 27.24 19.88 -20.44
CA GLY A 49 28.56 19.37 -20.79
C GLY A 49 28.57 17.85 -21.05
N LEU A 50 27.57 17.14 -20.51
CA LEU A 50 27.43 15.70 -20.70
C LEU A 50 26.58 15.34 -21.92
N GLN A 51 27.05 14.35 -22.68
CA GLN A 51 26.29 13.72 -23.76
C GLN A 51 25.24 12.74 -23.20
N ALA A 52 24.21 12.44 -24.00
CA ALA A 52 23.10 11.57 -23.60
C ALA A 52 23.56 10.19 -23.10
N GLU A 53 24.54 9.59 -23.79
CA GLU A 53 25.11 8.28 -23.42
C GLU A 53 25.84 8.33 -22.07
N GLN A 54 26.61 9.39 -21.82
CA GLN A 54 27.32 9.60 -20.56
C GLN A 54 26.34 9.78 -19.40
N LYS A 55 25.28 10.57 -19.61
CA LYS A 55 24.18 10.74 -18.63
C LYS A 55 23.56 9.40 -18.27
N GLN A 56 23.26 8.57 -19.27
CA GLN A 56 22.67 7.25 -19.03
C GLN A 56 23.57 6.34 -18.21
N VAL A 57 24.88 6.32 -18.49
CA VAL A 57 25.85 5.53 -17.71
C VAL A 57 25.87 5.98 -16.25
N LEU A 58 25.99 7.28 -16.00
CA LEU A 58 26.03 7.84 -14.63
C LEU A 58 24.73 7.61 -13.87
N ILE A 59 23.58 7.88 -14.51
CA ILE A 59 22.25 7.64 -13.90
C ILE A 59 22.07 6.17 -13.57
N SER A 60 22.51 5.26 -14.44
CA SER A 60 22.43 3.81 -14.19
C SER A 60 23.25 3.39 -12.96
N GLN A 61 24.43 4.00 -12.78
CA GLN A 61 25.25 3.77 -11.58
C GLN A 61 24.61 4.34 -10.31
N ILE A 62 24.03 5.55 -10.37
CA ILE A 62 23.32 6.15 -9.23
C ILE A 62 22.08 5.34 -8.87
N ILE A 63 21.34 4.85 -9.85
CA ILE A 63 20.20 3.94 -9.64
C ILE A 63 20.63 2.71 -8.84
N HIS A 64 21.80 2.16 -9.13
CA HIS A 64 22.34 1.06 -8.34
C HIS A 64 22.61 1.50 -6.89
N VAL A 65 23.18 2.68 -6.66
CA VAL A 65 23.35 3.26 -5.32
C VAL A 65 22.00 3.42 -4.60
N CYS A 66 20.97 3.93 -5.28
CA CYS A 66 19.61 4.03 -4.74
C CYS A 66 19.10 2.68 -4.21
N SER A 67 19.41 1.58 -4.91
CA SER A 67 19.01 0.24 -4.47
C SER A 67 19.69 -0.24 -3.19
N LEU A 68 20.86 0.32 -2.86
CA LEU A 68 21.61 0.03 -1.64
C LEU A 68 21.17 0.90 -0.46
N VAL A 69 20.82 2.16 -0.73
CA VAL A 69 20.46 3.13 0.32
C VAL A 69 18.99 3.08 0.67
N ILE A 70 18.07 2.75 -0.25
CA ILE A 70 16.63 2.66 0.06
C ILE A 70 16.34 1.32 0.74
N THR A 71 16.07 1.34 2.04
CA THR A 71 15.80 0.15 2.86
C THR A 71 14.49 0.28 3.65
N HIS A 72 14.08 -0.81 4.33
CA HIS A 72 12.88 -0.80 5.17
C HIS A 72 13.02 0.08 6.40
N HIS A 73 14.24 0.27 6.89
CA HIS A 73 14.52 0.97 8.16
C HIS A 73 14.73 2.48 8.00
N ASN A 74 14.81 2.99 6.77
CA ASN A 74 15.02 4.42 6.49
C ASN A 74 13.95 4.97 5.54
N CYS A 75 12.67 4.77 5.89
CA CYS A 75 11.60 5.46 5.19
C CYS A 75 11.67 6.96 5.52
N PRO A 76 11.79 7.85 4.52
CA PRO A 76 11.78 9.29 4.77
C PRO A 76 10.39 9.74 5.22
N ASP A 77 10.35 10.82 5.99
CA ASP A 77 9.11 11.46 6.45
C ASP A 77 8.74 12.69 5.61
N ASP A 78 9.69 13.23 4.84
CA ASP A 78 9.44 14.38 3.97
C ASP A 78 8.82 13.95 2.63
N TYR A 79 7.85 14.75 2.18
CA TYR A 79 7.12 14.45 0.95
C TYR A 79 8.00 14.45 -0.32
N PRO A 80 8.91 15.43 -0.54
CA PRO A 80 9.73 15.44 -1.75
C PRO A 80 10.54 14.16 -1.93
N THR A 81 11.21 13.68 -0.89
CA THR A 81 11.99 12.45 -0.95
C THR A 81 11.08 11.24 -1.12
N LEU A 82 9.98 11.15 -0.35
CA LEU A 82 8.98 10.10 -0.50
C LEU A 82 8.47 9.98 -1.93
N LYS A 83 8.13 11.11 -2.57
CA LYS A 83 7.61 11.16 -3.94
C LYS A 83 8.64 10.63 -4.94
N LYS A 84 9.90 11.07 -4.85
CA LYS A 84 10.97 10.58 -5.74
C LYS A 84 11.24 9.09 -5.51
N GLU A 85 11.27 8.63 -4.27
CA GLU A 85 11.42 7.21 -3.94
C GLU A 85 10.28 6.36 -4.52
N VAL A 86 9.01 6.76 -4.40
CA VAL A 86 7.91 5.97 -4.98
C VAL A 86 7.93 5.96 -6.50
N GLN A 87 8.32 7.06 -7.15
CA GLN A 87 8.50 7.10 -8.61
C GLN A 87 9.57 6.10 -9.04
N TYR A 88 10.74 6.14 -8.40
CA TYR A 88 11.83 5.21 -8.65
C TYR A 88 11.43 3.75 -8.41
N LEU A 89 10.88 3.45 -7.23
CA LEU A 89 10.50 2.09 -6.85
C LEU A 89 9.35 1.54 -7.73
N SER A 90 8.48 2.41 -8.24
CA SER A 90 7.41 2.03 -9.18
C SER A 90 7.93 1.53 -10.53
N MET A 91 9.14 1.92 -10.92
CA MET A 91 9.78 1.40 -12.13
C MET A 91 10.42 0.01 -11.91
N GLN A 92 10.63 -0.40 -10.66
CA GLN A 92 11.32 -1.65 -10.27
C GLN A 92 10.42 -2.60 -9.45
N THR A 93 9.11 -2.57 -9.70
CA THR A 93 8.07 -3.13 -8.83
C THR A 93 8.22 -4.58 -8.39
N GLN A 94 8.83 -5.46 -9.19
CA GLN A 94 8.95 -6.87 -8.81
C GLN A 94 9.94 -7.11 -7.66
N LYS A 95 11.00 -6.29 -7.56
CA LYS A 95 12.03 -6.46 -6.52
C LYS A 95 11.75 -5.63 -5.27
N ASN A 96 11.08 -4.49 -5.44
CA ASN A 96 11.00 -3.45 -4.40
C ASN A 96 9.57 -3.19 -3.90
N PHE A 97 8.62 -4.11 -4.11
CA PHE A 97 7.21 -3.83 -3.81
C PHE A 97 6.98 -3.49 -2.32
N VAL A 98 7.70 -4.10 -1.37
CA VAL A 98 7.54 -3.81 0.06
C VAL A 98 7.95 -2.36 0.36
N LEU A 99 9.11 -1.94 -0.16
CA LEU A 99 9.61 -0.57 -0.02
C LEU A 99 8.60 0.42 -0.62
N LEU A 100 8.17 0.13 -1.86
CA LEU A 100 7.17 0.94 -2.56
C LEU A 100 5.88 1.06 -1.74
N ALA A 101 5.37 -0.05 -1.24
CA ALA A 101 4.17 -0.08 -0.42
C ALA A 101 4.32 0.78 0.83
N GLN A 102 5.46 0.68 1.51
CA GLN A 102 5.75 1.41 2.75
C GLN A 102 5.70 2.91 2.50
N ARG A 103 6.41 3.41 1.49
CA ARG A 103 6.41 4.83 1.14
C ARG A 103 5.04 5.32 0.66
N LEU A 104 4.35 4.53 -0.17
CA LEU A 104 2.99 4.87 -0.61
C LEU A 104 1.99 4.93 0.54
N ARG A 105 2.13 4.05 1.54
CA ARG A 105 1.31 4.07 2.75
C ARG A 105 1.59 5.32 3.59
N THR A 106 2.85 5.72 3.74
CA THR A 106 3.21 6.99 4.42
C THR A 106 2.57 8.19 3.72
N ILE A 107 2.70 8.29 2.39
CA ILE A 107 2.04 9.34 1.59
C ILE A 107 0.52 9.33 1.78
N GLN A 108 -0.09 8.14 1.79
CA GLN A 108 -1.54 7.99 1.92
C GLN A 108 -2.05 8.42 3.30
N ILE A 109 -1.45 7.92 4.38
CA ILE A 109 -1.89 8.17 5.76
C ILE A 109 -1.75 9.64 6.11
N ASN A 110 -0.63 10.25 5.72
CA ASN A 110 -0.33 11.65 6.00
C ASN A 110 -0.91 12.62 4.96
N GLN A 111 -1.65 12.11 3.97
CA GLN A 111 -2.27 12.89 2.89
C GLN A 111 -1.30 13.81 2.14
N LEU A 112 -0.02 13.41 2.04
CA LEU A 112 1.04 14.25 1.50
C LEU A 112 0.87 14.58 0.02
N TYR A 113 0.10 13.77 -0.72
CA TYR A 113 -0.28 14.04 -2.10
C TYR A 113 -1.00 15.39 -2.30
N THR A 114 -1.60 15.95 -1.25
CA THR A 114 -2.25 17.27 -1.30
C THR A 114 -1.26 18.41 -1.51
N ILE A 115 0.03 18.22 -1.20
CA ILE A 115 1.09 19.23 -1.40
C ILE A 115 1.26 19.56 -2.89
N ASP A 116 1.10 18.58 -3.77
CA ASP A 116 1.09 18.76 -5.23
C ASP A 116 -0.28 19.22 -5.78
N GLY A 117 -1.28 19.44 -4.92
CA GLY A 117 -2.63 19.82 -5.33
C GLY A 117 -3.50 18.66 -5.81
N TYR A 118 -3.12 17.40 -5.60
CA TYR A 118 -3.98 16.27 -5.94
C TYR A 118 -5.19 16.20 -4.99
N PRO A 119 -6.43 16.08 -5.50
CA PRO A 119 -7.64 16.07 -4.67
C PRO A 119 -7.79 14.78 -3.86
N ASP A 120 -7.22 13.67 -4.35
CA ASP A 120 -7.24 12.39 -3.67
C ASP A 120 -6.02 11.53 -4.03
N PHE A 121 -5.76 10.51 -3.21
CA PHE A 121 -4.63 9.59 -3.40
C PHE A 121 -4.72 8.79 -4.70
N LYS A 122 -5.94 8.55 -5.21
CA LYS A 122 -6.14 7.84 -6.48
C LYS A 122 -5.61 8.71 -7.63
N THR A 123 -5.93 10.00 -7.66
CA THR A 123 -5.46 10.92 -8.69
C THR A 123 -3.94 11.04 -8.65
N PHE A 124 -3.35 11.07 -7.45
CA PHE A 124 -1.89 11.01 -7.30
C PHE A 124 -1.28 9.77 -7.96
N ILE A 125 -1.82 8.58 -7.67
CA ILE A 125 -1.32 7.32 -8.26
C ILE A 125 -1.41 7.37 -9.79
N GLU A 126 -2.57 7.75 -10.32
CA GLU A 126 -2.87 7.72 -11.76
C GLU A 126 -2.00 8.70 -12.57
N ASN A 127 -1.56 9.81 -11.96
CA ASN A 127 -0.74 10.83 -12.64
C ASN A 127 0.77 10.71 -12.35
N THR A 128 1.16 10.08 -11.23
CA THR A 128 2.56 10.08 -10.77
C THR A 128 3.26 8.75 -11.00
N LEU A 129 2.53 7.62 -10.99
CA LEU A 129 3.13 6.29 -10.94
C LEU A 129 2.87 5.50 -12.21
N SER A 130 3.87 4.73 -12.64
CA SER A 130 3.79 3.86 -13.83
C SER A 130 3.09 2.52 -13.56
N ILE A 131 2.35 2.40 -12.45
CA ILE A 131 1.67 1.16 -12.04
C ILE A 131 0.18 1.35 -11.81
N SER A 132 -0.56 0.28 -12.03
CA SER A 132 -2.01 0.32 -11.86
C SER A 132 -2.40 0.65 -10.43
N ARG A 133 -3.45 1.47 -10.29
CA ARG A 133 -4.10 1.76 -9.01
C ARG A 133 -4.44 0.50 -8.21
N SER A 134 -4.92 -0.54 -8.87
CA SER A 134 -5.25 -1.84 -8.24
C SER A 134 -4.02 -2.48 -7.61
N THR A 135 -2.87 -2.42 -8.29
CA THR A 135 -1.59 -2.93 -7.77
C THR A 135 -1.15 -2.15 -6.53
N VAL A 136 -1.23 -0.83 -6.56
CA VAL A 136 -0.88 0.02 -5.40
C VAL A 136 -1.68 -0.35 -4.18
N TYR A 137 -3.02 -0.37 -4.28
CA TYR A 137 -3.86 -0.71 -3.13
C TYR A 137 -3.62 -2.13 -2.63
N LYS A 138 -3.36 -3.10 -3.51
CA LYS A 138 -2.97 -4.46 -3.12
C LYS A 138 -1.66 -4.48 -2.32
N TYR A 139 -0.67 -3.70 -2.72
CA TYR A 139 0.62 -3.64 -2.04
C TYR A 139 0.49 -3.00 -0.65
N ILE A 140 -0.23 -1.87 -0.56
CA ILE A 140 -0.53 -1.21 0.72
C ILE A 140 -1.31 -2.15 1.65
N ASP A 141 -2.31 -2.85 1.12
CA ASP A 141 -3.09 -3.82 1.89
C ASP A 141 -2.21 -4.91 2.50
N ILE A 142 -1.26 -5.47 1.73
CA ILE A 142 -0.35 -6.50 2.22
C ILE A 142 0.43 -5.99 3.44
N ILE A 143 1.11 -4.85 3.34
CA ILE A 143 1.95 -4.33 4.43
C ILE A 143 1.14 -3.74 5.60
N THR A 144 -0.14 -3.48 5.40
CA THR A 144 -1.03 -2.99 6.47
C THR A 144 -1.41 -4.13 7.40
N PHE A 145 -1.63 -5.33 6.84
CA PHE A 145 -2.04 -6.50 7.63
C PHE A 145 -0.89 -7.40 8.02
N PHE A 146 0.17 -7.46 7.23
CA PHE A 146 1.31 -8.33 7.47
C PHE A 146 2.56 -7.50 7.74
N ASP A 147 3.34 -7.94 8.72
CA ASP A 147 4.59 -7.30 9.07
C ASP A 147 5.57 -7.34 7.88
N VAL A 148 6.18 -6.18 7.60
CA VAL A 148 7.20 -5.99 6.56
C VAL A 148 8.36 -6.96 6.78
N GLU A 149 8.81 -7.14 8.02
CA GLU A 149 9.95 -8.01 8.32
C GLU A 149 9.64 -9.47 7.97
N LEU A 150 8.43 -9.94 8.30
CA LEU A 150 8.00 -11.31 8.00
C LEU A 150 7.88 -11.57 6.50
N ILE A 151 7.51 -10.56 5.72
CA ILE A 151 7.39 -10.69 4.26
C ILE A 151 8.79 -10.72 3.62
N THR A 152 9.67 -9.79 4.01
CA THR A 152 11.00 -9.64 3.40
C THR A 152 11.90 -10.84 3.70
N HIS A 153 11.90 -11.35 4.94
CA HIS A 153 12.76 -12.49 5.32
C HIS A 153 12.14 -13.86 5.02
N GLY A 154 10.83 -13.91 4.75
CA GLY A 154 10.08 -15.17 4.65
C GLY A 154 10.27 -15.95 3.35
N ASN A 155 10.98 -15.41 2.35
CA ASN A 155 11.05 -15.95 0.98
C ASN A 155 9.66 -16.33 0.43
N ILE A 156 8.66 -15.48 0.70
CA ILE A 156 7.29 -15.68 0.25
C ILE A 156 6.98 -14.80 -0.95
N GLN A 157 6.16 -15.31 -1.86
CA GLN A 157 5.51 -14.45 -2.85
C GLN A 157 4.37 -13.67 -2.16
N PRO A 158 4.48 -12.35 -2.02
CA PRO A 158 3.55 -11.55 -1.20
C PRO A 158 2.12 -11.56 -1.73
N THR A 159 1.96 -11.68 -3.05
CA THR A 159 0.66 -11.78 -3.71
C THR A 159 -0.15 -13.00 -3.24
N LYS A 160 0.50 -14.03 -2.68
CA LYS A 160 -0.16 -15.17 -2.04
C LYS A 160 -0.91 -14.80 -0.76
N LEU A 161 -0.61 -13.65 -0.15
CA LEU A 161 -1.32 -13.17 1.05
C LEU A 161 -2.60 -12.40 0.71
N LEU A 162 -2.75 -11.91 -0.52
CA LEU A 162 -3.94 -11.16 -0.94
C LEU A 162 -5.28 -11.87 -0.67
N PRO A 163 -5.42 -13.19 -0.90
CA PRO A 163 -6.71 -13.87 -0.74
C PRO A 163 -7.29 -13.81 0.68
N ILE A 164 -6.46 -13.69 1.73
CA ILE A 164 -6.93 -13.67 3.12
C ILE A 164 -7.26 -12.27 3.63
N ILE A 165 -6.73 -11.22 3.00
CA ILE A 165 -6.97 -9.82 3.39
C ILE A 165 -8.45 -9.47 3.55
N PRO A 166 -9.39 -9.89 2.68
CA PRO A 166 -10.81 -9.61 2.88
C PRO A 166 -11.40 -10.15 4.19
N VAL A 167 -10.80 -11.20 4.77
CA VAL A 167 -11.21 -11.73 6.08
C VAL A 167 -10.67 -10.85 7.21
N LEU A 168 -9.41 -10.41 7.09
CA LEU A 168 -8.74 -9.54 8.06
C LEU A 168 -9.37 -8.13 8.12
N LYS A 169 -9.78 -7.58 6.97
CA LYS A 169 -10.40 -6.25 6.86
C LYS A 169 -11.74 -6.08 7.58
N LYS A 170 -12.41 -7.15 7.97
CA LYS A 170 -13.79 -7.08 8.44
C LYS A 170 -13.95 -6.62 9.89
N GLY A 171 -12.88 -6.58 10.67
CA GLY A 171 -12.87 -5.99 12.01
C GLY A 171 -13.69 -6.72 13.08
N TYR A 172 -14.21 -7.93 12.80
CA TYR A 172 -14.92 -8.77 13.79
C TYR A 172 -14.02 -9.81 14.46
N LEU A 173 -12.74 -9.89 14.07
CA LEU A 173 -11.79 -10.84 14.64
C LEU A 173 -11.27 -10.27 15.96
N THR A 174 -11.08 -11.12 16.96
CA THR A 174 -10.27 -10.73 18.13
C THR A 174 -8.81 -10.58 17.70
N PRO A 175 -8.00 -9.79 18.42
CA PRO A 175 -6.57 -9.63 18.11
C PRO A 175 -5.82 -10.98 18.03
N GLU A 176 -6.15 -11.94 18.89
CA GLU A 176 -5.55 -13.27 18.91
C GLU A 176 -5.92 -14.07 17.66
N ALA A 177 -7.20 -14.03 17.26
CA ALA A 177 -7.67 -14.73 16.06
C ALA A 177 -7.08 -14.12 14.79
N GLU A 178 -6.96 -12.79 14.74
CA GLU A 178 -6.30 -12.08 13.65
C GLU A 178 -4.82 -12.51 13.53
N GLN A 179 -4.09 -12.51 14.64
CA GLN A 179 -2.67 -12.89 14.65
C GLN A 179 -2.45 -14.36 14.27
N ASP A 180 -3.29 -15.27 14.78
CA ASP A 180 -3.28 -16.69 14.41
C ASP A 180 -3.50 -16.88 12.89
N ILE A 181 -4.48 -16.18 12.30
CA ILE A 181 -4.72 -16.23 10.86
C ILE A 181 -3.49 -15.69 10.11
N LYS A 182 -2.92 -14.55 10.52
CA LYS A 182 -1.74 -13.97 9.86
C LYS A 182 -0.58 -14.96 9.83
N THR A 183 -0.21 -15.51 10.98
CA THR A 183 0.89 -16.50 11.12
C THR A 183 0.64 -17.73 10.25
N ARG A 184 -0.57 -18.32 10.28
CA ARG A 184 -0.89 -19.47 9.43
C ARG A 184 -0.78 -19.19 7.95
N TYR A 185 -1.15 -17.98 7.50
CA TYR A 185 -1.08 -17.63 6.08
C TYR A 185 0.33 -17.31 5.60
N ILE A 186 1.19 -16.78 6.47
CA ILE A 186 2.63 -16.66 6.19
C ILE A 186 3.23 -18.06 5.96
N GLU A 187 2.97 -19.02 6.85
CA GLU A 187 3.48 -20.40 6.69
C GLU A 187 2.91 -21.12 5.48
N LYS A 188 1.62 -20.92 5.17
CA LYS A 188 1.02 -21.43 3.93
C LYS A 188 1.64 -20.78 2.69
N ALA A 189 1.98 -19.50 2.72
CA ALA A 189 2.56 -18.80 1.58
C ALA A 189 3.95 -19.34 1.19
N LYS A 190 4.73 -19.80 2.18
CA LYS A 190 6.03 -20.47 2.00
C LYS A 190 5.90 -21.80 1.27
N THR A 191 4.90 -22.61 1.63
CA THR A 191 4.84 -24.04 1.25
C THR A 191 3.80 -24.37 0.19
N LYS A 192 2.74 -23.57 0.05
CA LYS A 192 1.58 -23.88 -0.81
C LYS A 192 1.56 -23.07 -2.10
N SER A 193 0.89 -23.62 -3.10
CA SER A 193 0.59 -22.89 -4.34
C SER A 193 -0.50 -21.84 -4.12
N LEU A 194 -0.54 -20.82 -4.99
CA LEU A 194 -1.56 -19.76 -4.91
C LEU A 194 -2.99 -20.33 -4.93
N SER A 195 -3.26 -21.34 -5.76
CA SER A 195 -4.58 -22.00 -5.85
C SER A 195 -5.00 -22.65 -4.53
N GLN A 196 -4.08 -23.33 -3.84
CA GLN A 196 -4.35 -23.94 -2.53
C GLN A 196 -4.62 -22.88 -1.45
N ILE A 197 -3.93 -21.74 -1.53
CA ILE A 197 -4.12 -20.63 -0.59
C ILE A 197 -5.47 -19.96 -0.83
N ILE A 198 -5.87 -19.74 -2.09
CA ILE A 198 -7.21 -19.22 -2.43
C ILE A 198 -8.31 -20.13 -1.87
N LYS A 199 -8.19 -21.45 -2.05
CA LYS A 199 -9.14 -22.42 -1.49
C LYS A 199 -9.21 -22.33 0.04
N SER A 200 -8.05 -22.23 0.70
CA SER A 200 -7.98 -22.04 2.15
C SER A 200 -8.64 -20.74 2.59
N ALA A 201 -8.41 -19.64 1.87
CA ALA A 201 -8.97 -18.33 2.19
C ALA A 201 -10.48 -18.31 2.02
N HIS A 202 -11.01 -19.01 1.02
CA HIS A 202 -12.46 -19.18 0.85
C HIS A 202 -13.09 -19.92 2.04
N TYR A 203 -12.42 -20.95 2.56
CA TYR A 203 -12.88 -21.65 3.76
C TYR A 203 -12.90 -20.72 4.99
N GLU A 204 -11.82 -19.97 5.25
CA GLU A 204 -11.77 -18.99 6.35
C GLU A 204 -12.84 -17.91 6.18
N LYS A 205 -13.01 -17.42 4.94
CA LYS A 205 -14.07 -16.49 4.60
C LYS A 205 -15.43 -17.06 4.97
N THR A 206 -15.70 -18.32 4.68
CA THR A 206 -16.98 -18.96 5.00
C THR A 206 -17.14 -19.12 6.51
N LYS A 207 -16.11 -19.61 7.20
CA LYS A 207 -16.11 -19.79 8.66
C LYS A 207 -16.41 -18.50 9.39
N TYR A 208 -15.73 -17.41 9.04
CA TYR A 208 -15.83 -16.14 9.76
C TYR A 208 -16.87 -15.17 9.21
N ILE A 209 -17.15 -15.16 7.90
CA ILE A 209 -18.15 -14.25 7.28
C ILE A 209 -19.55 -14.87 7.28
N SER A 210 -19.67 -16.18 7.03
CA SER A 210 -21.00 -16.82 7.05
C SER A 210 -21.51 -17.05 8.47
N GLY A 211 -20.60 -17.18 9.46
CA GLY A 211 -20.95 -17.23 10.89
C GLY A 211 -21.36 -15.88 11.50
N THR A 212 -20.90 -14.75 10.92
CA THR A 212 -21.23 -13.38 11.38
C THR A 212 -22.35 -12.70 10.60
N LYS A 213 -22.91 -13.35 9.57
CA LYS A 213 -24.33 -13.12 9.25
C LYS A 213 -25.13 -13.67 10.44
N LYS A 214 -25.20 -12.89 11.54
CA LYS A 214 -26.41 -12.86 12.36
C LYS A 214 -27.51 -12.79 11.31
N ARG A 215 -28.29 -13.87 11.16
CA ARG A 215 -29.52 -13.82 10.38
C ARG A 215 -30.23 -12.65 10.99
N ILE A 216 -30.22 -11.49 10.31
CA ILE A 216 -31.15 -10.43 10.65
C ILE A 216 -32.47 -11.16 10.57
N SER A 217 -33.09 -11.37 11.73
CA SER A 217 -34.23 -12.28 11.81
C SER A 217 -35.27 -11.75 10.83
N LYS A 218 -36.15 -12.62 10.31
CA LYS A 218 -37.22 -12.15 9.43
C LYS A 218 -37.96 -10.96 10.08
N THR A 219 -38.06 -10.99 11.41
CA THR A 219 -38.52 -9.93 12.32
C THR A 219 -37.72 -8.64 12.21
N GLU A 220 -36.38 -8.66 12.33
CA GLU A 220 -35.56 -7.44 12.23
C GLU A 220 -35.58 -6.81 10.82
N ARG A 221 -35.71 -7.62 9.76
CA ARG A 221 -35.92 -7.11 8.38
C ARG A 221 -37.28 -6.44 8.25
N LEU A 222 -38.33 -7.05 8.81
CA LEU A 222 -39.68 -6.47 8.88
C LEU A 222 -39.68 -5.17 9.68
N ILE A 223 -39.01 -5.12 10.83
CA ILE A 223 -38.89 -3.91 11.66
C ILE A 223 -38.19 -2.78 10.89
N THR A 224 -37.12 -3.08 10.15
CA THR A 224 -36.39 -2.07 9.36
C THR A 224 -37.23 -1.56 8.18
N ALA A 225 -37.93 -2.47 7.49
CA ALA A 225 -38.85 -2.10 6.42
C ALA A 225 -40.03 -1.26 6.92
N LEU A 226 -40.59 -1.61 8.09
CA LEU A 226 -41.65 -0.83 8.75
C LEU A 226 -41.15 0.56 9.14
N LYS A 227 -39.97 0.70 9.75
CA LYS A 227 -39.38 2.02 10.07
C LYS A 227 -39.20 2.89 8.83
N THR A 228 -38.65 2.32 7.76
CA THR A 228 -38.44 3.04 6.48
C THR A 228 -39.77 3.46 5.83
N TYR A 229 -40.82 2.64 5.98
CA TYR A 229 -42.16 2.96 5.49
C TYR A 229 -42.83 4.05 6.35
N LEU A 230 -42.66 4.00 7.67
CA LEU A 230 -43.16 5.00 8.62
C LEU A 230 -42.56 6.38 8.33
N ASP A 231 -41.24 6.45 8.12
CA ASP A 231 -40.51 7.70 7.87
C ASP A 231 -40.89 8.37 6.53
N LYS A 232 -41.41 7.59 5.57
CA LYS A 232 -41.75 8.08 4.23
C LYS A 232 -43.21 8.54 4.06
N ASN A 233 -44.14 8.11 4.91
CA ASN A 233 -45.57 8.20 4.60
C ASN A 233 -46.40 9.14 5.49
N ASN A 234 -45.79 9.99 6.34
CA ASN A 234 -46.52 10.98 7.18
C ASN A 234 -47.80 10.43 7.81
N LEU A 235 -47.69 9.25 8.45
CA LEU A 235 -48.83 8.50 8.94
C LEU A 235 -49.60 9.27 10.02
N THR A 236 -50.91 9.02 10.05
CA THR A 236 -51.80 9.60 11.06
C THR A 236 -51.55 8.97 12.44
N ASN A 237 -51.93 9.68 13.51
CA ASN A 237 -51.72 9.21 14.88
C ASN A 237 -52.40 7.85 15.15
N GLU A 238 -53.53 7.55 14.51
CA GLU A 238 -54.23 6.27 14.66
C GLU A 238 -53.46 5.10 14.03
N GLU A 239 -52.83 5.32 12.87
CA GLU A 239 -51.99 4.31 12.20
C GLU A 239 -50.72 4.03 12.99
N ILE A 240 -50.15 5.04 13.66
CA ILE A 240 -49.01 4.88 14.57
C ILE A 240 -49.38 4.02 15.79
N ILE A 241 -50.59 4.18 16.33
CA ILE A 241 -51.08 3.39 17.48
C ILE A 241 -51.29 1.93 17.08
N GLN A 242 -51.96 1.68 15.94
CA GLN A 242 -52.16 0.33 15.40
C GLN A 242 -50.83 -0.42 15.18
N LEU A 243 -49.81 0.28 14.68
CA LEU A 243 -48.49 -0.31 14.44
C LEU A 243 -47.69 -0.56 15.73
N ARG A 244 -47.89 0.21 16.79
CA ARG A 244 -47.30 -0.08 18.12
C ARG A 244 -47.88 -1.37 18.70
N ILE A 245 -49.20 -1.53 18.61
CA ILE A 245 -49.89 -2.75 19.06
C ILE A 245 -49.37 -3.98 18.29
N LEU A 246 -49.21 -3.87 16.97
CA LEU A 246 -48.67 -4.96 16.14
C LEU A 246 -47.22 -5.30 16.50
N LYS A 247 -46.38 -4.29 16.77
CA LYS A 247 -44.98 -4.47 17.19
C LYS A 247 -44.89 -5.21 18.53
N ASP A 248 -45.72 -4.82 19.50
CA ASP A 248 -45.72 -5.45 20.82
C ASP A 248 -46.25 -6.89 20.76
N HIS A 249 -47.24 -7.15 19.90
CA HIS A 249 -47.71 -8.50 19.64
C HIS A 249 -46.63 -9.39 19.01
N ILE A 250 -45.90 -8.89 18.00
CA ILE A 250 -44.79 -9.64 17.38
C ILE A 250 -43.68 -9.93 18.40
N ASN A 251 -43.31 -8.97 19.26
CA ASN A 251 -42.31 -9.19 20.31
C ASN A 251 -42.77 -10.20 21.38
N SER A 252 -44.08 -10.37 21.57
CA SER A 252 -44.65 -11.37 22.48
C SER A 252 -44.72 -12.78 21.88
N MET A 253 -44.53 -12.92 20.56
CA MET A 253 -44.57 -14.21 19.86
C MET A 253 -43.20 -14.90 19.74
N ASP A 254 -42.08 -14.22 20.04
CA ASP A 254 -40.73 -14.81 20.07
C ASP A 254 -40.39 -15.36 21.49
N ILE A 255 -41.11 -16.39 21.93
CA ILE A 255 -40.67 -17.40 22.92
C ILE A 255 -40.40 -18.72 22.17
#